data_AF-A0A9X3PL51-F1
#
_entry.id   AF-A0A9X3PL51-F1
#
_cell.length_a   1.000
_cell.length_b   1.000
_cell.length_c   1.000
_cell.angle_alpha   90.00
_cell.angle_beta   90.00
_cell.angle_gamma   90.00
#
_symmetry.space_group_name_H-M   'P 1'
#
loop_
_entity.id
_entity.type
_entity.pdbx_description
1 polymer ?
#
loop_
_entity_poly.entity_id
_entity_poly.type
_entity_poly.pdbx_seq_one_letter_code
_entity_poly.pdbx_strand_id
1 'polypeptide(L)'
;MSNLAYKVHPVEQAELVNTVATAMDALIGRLSYDESFKAALANNPKETLQATGIVLQKEALEAYIRSQPERFEQASEALFSRVDSDFLMSLSAPSCDDPK
;
A
#
# COMPACT_ATOMS: atom_id res chain seq x y z
N MET A 1 -22.41 -13.37 -27.78
CA MET A 1 -21.18 -13.18 -26.99
C MET A 1 -21.52 -12.22 -25.86
N SER A 2 -21.83 -12.73 -24.66
CA SER A 2 -22.25 -11.89 -23.54
C SER A 2 -21.18 -11.86 -22.46
N ASN A 3 -20.74 -10.64 -22.20
CA ASN A 3 -19.82 -10.16 -21.16
C ASN A 3 -19.76 -11.04 -19.91
N LEU A 4 -18.57 -11.57 -19.64
CA LEU A 4 -18.15 -11.96 -18.29
C LEU A 4 -18.07 -10.67 -17.45
N ALA A 5 -19.21 -10.24 -16.92
CA ALA A 5 -19.22 -9.34 -15.78
C ALA A 5 -18.63 -10.13 -14.61
N TYR A 6 -17.37 -9.88 -14.28
CA TYR A 6 -16.75 -10.30 -13.03
C TYR A 6 -17.58 -9.67 -11.89
N LYS A 7 -18.66 -10.35 -11.49
CA LYS A 7 -19.40 -10.02 -10.27
C LYS A 7 -18.60 -10.60 -9.12
N VAL A 8 -17.65 -9.81 -8.62
CA VAL A 8 -17.04 -10.08 -7.31
C VAL A 8 -18.18 -10.11 -6.31
N HIS A 9 -18.36 -11.22 -5.60
CA HIS A 9 -19.45 -11.36 -4.64
C HIS A 9 -19.19 -10.41 -3.45
N PRO A 10 -20.23 -9.85 -2.79
CA PRO A 10 -20.06 -8.89 -1.70
C PRO A 10 -19.17 -9.38 -0.55
N VAL A 11 -19.12 -10.70 -0.33
CA VAL A 11 -18.27 -11.36 0.67
C VAL A 11 -16.79 -11.30 0.27
N GLU A 12 -16.47 -11.60 -0.99
CA GLU A 12 -15.11 -11.52 -1.53
C GLU A 12 -14.59 -10.07 -1.54
N GLN A 13 -15.49 -9.10 -1.77
CA GLN A 13 -15.15 -7.68 -1.66
C GLN A 13 -14.80 -7.28 -0.22
N ALA A 14 -15.52 -7.78 0.79
CA ALA A 14 -15.22 -7.49 2.19
C ALA A 14 -13.87 -8.07 2.64
N GLU A 15 -13.55 -9.29 2.19
CA GLU A 15 -12.26 -9.94 2.47
C GLU A 15 -11.09 -9.19 1.82
N LEU A 16 -11.25 -8.74 0.57
CA LEU A 16 -10.26 -7.93 -0.14
C LEU A 16 -10.02 -6.58 0.56
N VAL A 17 -11.09 -5.91 0.99
CA VAL A 17 -11.01 -4.65 1.72
C VAL A 17 -10.29 -4.82 3.06
N ASN A 18 -10.61 -5.88 3.81
CA ASN A 18 -9.92 -6.18 5.08
C ASN A 18 -8.44 -6.51 4.87
N THR A 19 -8.10 -7.16 3.76
CA THR A 19 -6.70 -7.44 3.41
C THR A 19 -5.92 -6.16 3.21
N VAL A 20 -6.48 -5.18 2.50
CA VAL A 20 -5.86 -3.86 2.29
C VAL A 20 -5.75 -3.07 3.60
N ALA A 21 -6.81 -3.06 4.41
CA ALA A 21 -6.78 -2.37 5.70
C ALA A 21 -5.69 -2.96 6.62
N THR A 22 -5.59 -4.29 6.70
CA THR A 22 -4.57 -4.98 7.48
C THR A 22 -3.15 -4.69 6.95
N ALA A 23 -2.99 -4.66 5.63
CA ALA A 23 -1.73 -4.29 4.98
C ALA A 23 -1.29 -2.85 5.34
N MET A 24 -2.22 -1.90 5.30
CA MET A 24 -1.97 -0.49 5.69
C MET A 24 -1.56 -0.40 7.17
N ASP A 25 -2.30 -1.06 8.06
CA ASP A 25 -2.02 -1.07 9.50
C ASP A 25 -0.66 -1.72 9.79
N ALA A 26 -0.31 -2.81 9.10
CA ALA A 26 0.99 -3.46 9.22
C ALA A 26 2.13 -2.54 8.78
N LEU A 27 1.98 -1.84 7.66
CA LEU A 27 2.98 -0.89 7.17
C LEU A 27 3.21 0.26 8.17
N ILE A 28 2.12 0.85 8.68
CA ILE A 28 2.17 1.91 9.71
C ILE A 28 2.83 1.40 10.99
N GLY A 29 2.50 0.18 11.42
CA GLY A 29 3.10 -0.46 12.59
C GLY A 29 4.62 -0.60 12.45
N ARG A 30 5.09 -1.09 11.30
CA ARG A 30 6.54 -1.21 11.03
C ARG A 30 7.22 0.15 11.00
N LEU A 31 6.64 1.15 10.35
CA LEU A 31 7.18 2.51 10.38
C LEU A 31 7.23 3.11 11.79
N SER A 32 6.32 2.70 12.67
CA SER A 32 6.24 3.24 14.04
C SER A 32 7.25 2.59 15.00
N TYR A 33 7.49 1.28 14.86
CA TYR A 33 8.18 0.50 15.89
C TYR A 33 9.43 -0.25 15.40
N ASP A 34 9.64 -0.38 14.09
CA ASP A 34 10.75 -1.12 13.49
C ASP A 34 11.81 -0.15 12.92
N GLU A 35 12.76 0.26 13.77
CA GLU A 35 13.87 1.14 13.37
C GLU A 35 14.73 0.54 12.24
N SER A 36 14.87 -0.79 12.22
CA SER A 36 15.62 -1.47 11.17
C SER A 36 14.90 -1.36 9.83
N PHE A 37 13.58 -1.48 9.83
CA PHE A 37 12.75 -1.27 8.66
C PHE A 37 12.81 0.18 8.20
N LYS A 38 12.72 1.17 9.10
CA LYS A 38 12.88 2.59 8.72
C LYS A 38 14.23 2.87 8.05
N ALA A 39 15.32 2.35 8.62
CA ALA A 39 16.65 2.51 8.05
C ALA A 39 16.78 1.80 6.68
N ALA A 40 16.25 0.59 6.54
CA ALA A 40 16.25 -0.13 5.27
C ALA A 40 15.39 0.58 4.21
N LEU A 41 14.24 1.09 4.63
CA LEU A 41 13.28 1.80 3.79
C LEU A 41 13.84 3.12 3.27
N ALA A 42 14.62 3.84 4.07
CA ALA A 42 15.30 5.08 3.65
C ALA A 42 16.42 4.81 2.60
N ASN A 43 17.08 3.66 2.67
CA ASN A 43 18.20 3.33 1.78
C ASN A 43 17.75 2.61 0.50
N ASN A 44 16.83 1.65 0.62
CA ASN A 44 16.35 0.79 -0.46
C ASN A 44 14.82 0.66 -0.40
N PRO A 45 14.08 1.74 -0.72
CA PRO A 45 12.64 1.83 -0.49
C PRO A 45 11.85 0.75 -1.23
N LYS A 46 12.15 0.53 -2.51
CA LYS A 46 11.46 -0.46 -3.35
C LYS A 46 11.69 -1.89 -2.87
N GLU A 47 12.94 -2.29 -2.64
CA GLU A 47 13.28 -3.64 -2.17
C GLU A 47 12.72 -3.90 -0.77
N THR A 48 12.81 -2.91 0.12
CA THR A 48 12.30 -3.03 1.49
C THR A 48 10.78 -3.19 1.52
N LEU A 49 10.05 -2.45 0.67
CA LEU A 49 8.61 -2.62 0.50
C LEU A 49 8.27 -3.98 -0.11
N GLN A 50 8.99 -4.44 -1.13
CA GLN A 50 8.79 -5.78 -1.72
C GLN A 50 9.04 -6.90 -0.71
N ALA A 51 10.08 -6.77 0.12
CA ALA A 51 10.43 -7.74 1.16
C ALA A 51 9.38 -7.84 2.27
N THR A 52 8.48 -6.86 2.41
CA THR A 52 7.36 -6.95 3.36
C THR A 52 6.28 -7.96 2.94
N GLY A 53 6.24 -8.33 1.66
CA GLY A 53 5.14 -9.12 1.10
C GLY A 53 3.78 -8.40 1.11
N ILE A 54 3.74 -7.11 1.44
CA ILE A 54 2.52 -6.30 1.44
C ILE A 54 2.15 -5.99 -0.01
N VAL A 55 1.02 -6.55 -0.46
CA VAL A 55 0.48 -6.32 -1.80
C VAL A 55 -0.82 -5.53 -1.69
N LEU A 56 -0.79 -4.29 -2.19
CA LEU A 56 -1.98 -3.44 -2.31
C LEU A 56 -2.56 -3.60 -3.72
N GLN A 57 -3.57 -4.45 -3.86
CA GLN A 57 -4.28 -4.60 -5.13
C GLN A 57 -5.13 -3.36 -5.40
N LYS A 58 -5.07 -2.84 -6.62
CA LYS A 58 -5.74 -1.59 -7.01
C LYS A 58 -7.24 -1.64 -6.76
N GLU A 59 -7.90 -2.72 -7.17
CA GLU A 59 -9.35 -2.91 -7.06
C GLU A 59 -9.78 -2.99 -5.60
N ALA A 60 -8.98 -3.64 -4.75
CA ALA A 60 -9.21 -3.74 -3.33
C ALA A 60 -9.00 -2.39 -2.62
N LEU A 61 -7.99 -1.62 -3.06
CA LEU A 61 -7.74 -0.26 -2.57
C LEU A 61 -8.88 0.69 -2.94
N GLU A 62 -9.37 0.65 -4.18
CA GLU A 62 -10.53 1.44 -4.61
C GLU A 62 -11.81 1.04 -3.86
N ALA A 63 -11.98 -0.25 -3.55
CA ALA A 63 -13.08 -0.72 -2.70
C ALA A 63 -12.92 -0.23 -1.25
N TYR A 64 -11.70 -0.23 -0.72
CA TYR A 64 -11.40 0.25 0.63
C TYR A 64 -11.68 1.76 0.77
N ILE A 65 -11.19 2.57 -0.18
CA ILE A 65 -11.44 4.03 -0.21
C ILE A 65 -12.94 4.34 -0.23
N ARG A 66 -13.72 3.60 -1.04
CA ARG A 66 -15.16 3.83 -1.15
C ARG A 66 -15.95 3.36 0.07
N SER A 67 -15.54 2.26 0.70
CA SER A 67 -16.29 1.64 1.80
C SER A 67 -15.88 2.17 3.18
N GLN A 68 -14.64 2.62 3.34
CA GLN A 68 -14.06 3.09 4.61
C GLN A 68 -13.23 4.37 4.40
N PRO A 69 -13.82 5.47 3.90
CA PRO A 69 -13.08 6.68 3.54
C PRO A 69 -12.33 7.31 4.72
N GLU A 70 -12.97 7.41 5.89
CA GLU A 70 -12.34 7.99 7.09
C GLU A 70 -11.14 7.17 7.57
N ARG A 71 -11.24 5.84 7.53
CA ARG A 71 -10.14 4.95 7.93
C ARG A 71 -8.98 5.02 6.92
N PHE A 72 -9.29 5.13 5.64
CA PHE A 72 -8.30 5.37 4.60
C PHE A 72 -7.57 6.70 4.79
N GLU A 73 -8.31 7.77 5.09
CA GLU A 73 -7.74 9.10 5.34
C GLU A 73 -6.81 9.09 6.55
N GLN A 74 -7.25 8.54 7.69
CA GLN A 74 -6.43 8.40 8.90
C GLN A 74 -5.16 7.59 8.66
N ALA A 75 -5.28 6.45 7.96
CA ALA A 75 -4.13 5.62 7.64
C ALA A 75 -3.17 6.32 6.67
N SER A 76 -3.69 7.11 5.72
CA SER A 76 -2.86 7.90 4.79
C SER A 76 -2.13 9.02 5.52
N GLU A 77 -2.80 9.75 6.41
CA GLU A 77 -2.17 10.77 7.25
C GLU A 77 -1.10 10.17 8.17
N ALA A 78 -1.37 8.99 8.74
CA ALA A 78 -0.40 8.25 9.52
C ALA A 78 0.83 7.82 8.69
N LEU A 79 0.63 7.44 7.42
CA LEU A 79 1.74 7.13 6.51
C LEU A 79 2.53 8.39 6.16
N PHE A 80 1.87 9.46 5.73
CA PHE A 80 2.53 10.71 5.32
C PHE A 80 3.26 11.39 6.47
N SER A 81 2.75 11.33 7.70
CA SER A 81 3.46 11.87 8.88
C SER A 81 4.75 11.12 9.23
N ARG A 82 4.94 9.90 8.71
CA ARG A 82 6.11 9.05 8.98
C ARG A 82 7.11 9.00 7.83
N VAL A 83 6.77 9.64 6.73
CA VAL A 83 7.49 9.56 5.47
C VAL A 83 7.87 10.98 5.05
N ASP A 84 9.15 11.25 4.85
CA ASP A 84 9.60 12.57 4.42
C ASP A 84 9.38 12.79 2.90
N SER A 85 9.48 14.06 2.48
CA SER A 85 9.34 14.43 1.06
C SER A 85 10.37 13.77 0.17
N ASP A 86 11.57 13.55 0.70
CA ASP A 86 12.72 13.02 -0.03
C ASP A 86 12.51 11.53 -0.33
N PHE A 87 11.90 10.80 0.59
CA PHE A 87 11.44 9.44 0.40
C PHE A 87 10.36 9.35 -0.69
N LEU A 88 9.37 10.24 -0.67
CA LEU A 88 8.33 10.25 -1.71
C LEU A 88 8.94 10.49 -3.10
N MET A 89 9.98 11.34 -3.18
CA MET A 89 10.75 11.53 -4.42
C MET A 89 11.53 10.27 -4.81
N SER A 90 12.12 9.55 -3.86
CA SER A 90 12.86 8.29 -4.12
C SER A 90 11.98 7.17 -4.69
N LEU A 91 10.68 7.16 -4.34
CA LEU A 91 9.70 6.21 -4.89
C LEU A 91 9.18 6.61 -6.28
N SER A 92 9.27 7.90 -6.62
CA SER A 92 8.72 8.47 -7.84
C SER A 92 9.60 8.30 -9.08
N ALA A 93 10.80 7.71 -8.93
CA ALA A 93 11.60 7.32 -10.08
C ALA A 93 10.79 6.31 -10.93
N PRO A 94 10.42 6.65 -12.18
CA PRO A 94 9.77 5.69 -13.07
C PRO A 94 10.70 4.48 -13.20
N SER A 95 10.13 3.28 -13.27
CA SER A 95 10.86 2.02 -13.46
C SER A 95 11.45 1.92 -14.88
N CYS A 96 12.24 2.90 -15.29
CA CYS A 96 12.91 3.02 -16.56
C CYS A 96 14.33 3.55 -16.32
N ASP A 97 15.15 2.76 -15.63
CA ASP A 97 16.59 2.73 -15.84
C ASP A 97 17.01 1.27 -15.87
N ASP A 98 16.60 0.61 -16.95
CA ASP A 98 17.46 -0.37 -17.60
C ASP A 98 17.28 -0.16 -19.10
N PRO A 99 18.28 0.46 -19.74
CA PRO A 99 19.06 -0.37 -20.65
C PRO A 99 20.57 -0.05 -20.60
N LYS A 100 21.31 -1.06 -20.11
CA LYS A 100 22.69 -1.45 -20.49
C LYS A 100 23.86 -0.54 -20.10
#